data_AF-A0A1D8G626-F1
#
_entry.id   AF-A0A1D8G626-F1
#
_cell.length_a   1.000
_cell.length_b   1.000
_cell.length_c   1.000
_cell.angle_alpha   90.00
_cell.angle_beta   90.00
_cell.angle_gamma   90.00
#
_symmetry.space_group_name_H-M   'P 1'
#
loop_
_entity.id
_entity.type
_entity.pdbx_description
1 polymer ?
#
loop_
_entity_poly.entity_id
_entity_poly.type
_entity_poly.pdbx_seq_one_letter_code
_entity_poly.pdbx_strand_id
1 'polypeptide(L)'
;MFSDIGALEVVALVILALLIWGPDKLPQLIQDVSRFIRRIREFSDNAKQDIRSELGPEFKDFEFEDLNPKTFLRKQLAENPDLKEIQELRSSFDLRKEIDEVADAVKGKTLGPAAGSVAGPAAAGAATPDLLKKRDPSGGYERPPFDADAT
;
A
#
# COMPACT_ATOMS: atom_id res chain seq x y z
N MET A 1 -8.67 15.26 0.55
CA MET A 1 -8.35 14.03 1.31
C MET A 1 -7.12 14.26 2.17
N PHE A 2 -5.90 14.40 1.61
CA PHE A 2 -4.71 14.71 2.43
C PHE A 2 -4.49 16.21 2.64
N SER A 3 -5.05 17.06 1.79
CA SER A 3 -4.95 18.53 1.90
C SER A 3 -5.77 19.12 3.07
N ASP A 4 -6.59 18.30 3.73
CA ASP A 4 -7.41 18.68 4.88
C ASP A 4 -6.64 18.54 6.22
N ILE A 5 -5.39 18.04 6.17
CA ILE A 5 -4.49 17.97 7.34
C ILE A 5 -3.89 19.36 7.58
N GLY A 6 -4.28 19.98 8.69
CA GLY A 6 -3.73 21.24 9.16
C GLY A 6 -2.37 21.08 9.83
N ALA A 7 -1.74 22.21 10.15
CA ALA A 7 -0.43 22.24 10.79
C ALA A 7 -0.45 21.57 12.18
N LEU A 8 -1.57 21.66 12.91
CA LEU A 8 -1.73 21.04 14.23
C LEU A 8 -1.81 19.52 14.13
N GLU A 9 -2.52 18.99 13.14
CA GLU A 9 -2.64 17.54 12.91
C GLU A 9 -1.28 16.93 12.55
N VAL A 10 -0.46 17.63 11.75
CA VAL A 10 0.92 17.18 11.47
C VAL A 10 1.75 17.09 12.74
N VAL A 11 1.67 18.11 13.62
CA VAL A 11 2.39 18.08 14.91
C VAL A 11 1.90 16.92 15.78
N ALA A 12 0.59 16.67 15.82
CA ALA A 12 0.02 15.54 16.56
C ALA A 12 0.55 14.19 16.04
N LEU A 13 0.66 14.02 14.71
CA LEU A 13 1.24 12.81 14.10
C LEU A 13 2.72 12.64 14.44
N VAL A 14 3.50 13.73 14.46
CA VAL A 14 4.91 13.68 14.86
C VAL A 14 5.04 13.25 16.31
N ILE A 15 4.25 13.83 17.22
CA ILE A 15 4.25 13.44 18.64
C ILE A 15 3.85 11.96 18.79
N LEU A 16 2.83 11.51 18.06
CA LEU A 16 2.40 10.11 18.08
C LEU A 16 3.49 9.17 17.59
N ALA A 17 4.17 9.51 16.49
CA ALA A 17 5.27 8.73 15.95
C ALA A 17 6.44 8.66 16.95
N LEU A 18 6.77 9.78 17.61
CA LEU A 18 7.77 9.85 18.67
C LEU A 18 7.39 8.98 19.88
N LEU A 19 6.10 8.90 20.23
CA LEU A 19 5.64 8.08 21.35
C LEU A 19 5.69 6.58 21.03
N ILE A 20 5.30 6.19 19.81
CA ILE A 20 5.26 4.78 19.38
C ILE A 20 6.67 4.23 19.17
N TRP A 21 7.51 4.95 18.43
CA TRP A 21 8.86 4.47 18.08
C TRP A 21 9.95 4.95 19.02
N GLY A 22 9.76 6.10 19.67
CA GLY A 22 10.79 6.78 20.44
C GLY A 22 11.53 7.85 19.63
N PRO A 23 11.92 8.98 20.26
CA PRO A 23 12.66 10.07 19.60
C PRO A 23 14.03 9.64 19.06
N ASP A 24 14.64 8.60 19.64
CA ASP A 24 15.96 8.13 19.24
C ASP A 24 15.93 7.23 18.00
N LYS A 25 14.78 6.59 17.71
CA LYS A 25 14.66 5.57 16.65
C LYS A 25 14.17 6.14 15.33
N LEU A 26 13.29 7.15 15.35
CA LEU A 26 12.83 7.82 14.14
C LEU A 26 13.96 8.37 13.24
N PRO A 27 14.95 9.12 13.74
CA PRO A 27 16.01 9.64 12.89
C PRO A 27 16.89 8.52 12.31
N GLN A 28 17.10 7.42 13.06
CA GLN A 28 17.81 6.25 12.56
C GLN A 28 17.04 5.60 11.40
N LEU A 29 15.73 5.39 11.56
CA LEU A 29 14.87 4.82 10.52
C LEU A 29 14.86 5.67 9.23
N ILE A 30 14.77 7.00 9.37
CA ILE A 30 14.81 7.91 8.22
C ILE A 30 16.15 7.78 7.48
N GLN A 31 17.26 7.68 8.22
CA GLN A 31 18.58 7.49 7.62
C GLN A 31 18.69 6.15 6.89
N ASP A 32 18.17 5.08 7.48
CA ASP A 32 18.19 3.74 6.88
C ASP A 32 17.36 3.69 5.60
N VAL A 33 16.15 4.26 5.63
CA VAL A 33 15.28 4.38 4.44
C VAL A 33 15.96 5.25 3.37
N SER A 34 16.56 6.38 3.75
CA SER A 34 17.27 7.25 2.81
C SER A 34 18.44 6.54 2.13
N ARG A 35 19.24 5.81 2.91
CA ARG A 35 20.35 5.01 2.36
C ARG A 35 19.86 3.88 1.48
N PHE A 36 18.78 3.22 1.87
CA PHE A 36 18.15 2.17 1.07
C PHE A 36 17.66 2.69 -0.28
N ILE A 37 17.00 3.85 -0.30
CA ILE A 37 16.55 4.51 -1.53
C ILE A 37 17.75 4.83 -2.45
N ARG A 38 18.85 5.34 -1.90
CA ARG A 38 20.07 5.62 -2.67
C ARG A 38 20.64 4.34 -3.29
N ARG A 39 20.75 3.27 -2.48
CA ARG A 39 21.24 1.97 -2.94
C ARG A 39 20.37 1.35 -4.02
N ILE A 40 19.04 1.46 -3.91
CA ILE A 40 18.13 1.01 -4.97
C ILE A 40 18.42 1.76 -6.26
N ARG A 41 18.55 3.09 -6.19
CA ARG A 41 18.83 3.91 -7.38
C ARG A 41 20.16 3.52 -8.04
N GLU A 42 21.21 3.41 -7.25
CA GLU A 42 22.52 2.96 -7.72
C GLU A 42 22.46 1.55 -8.32
N PHE A 43 21.75 0.61 -7.68
CA PHE A 43 21.58 -0.75 -8.20
C PHE A 43 20.84 -0.76 -9.55
N SER A 44 19.77 0.04 -9.68
CA SER A 44 19.04 0.20 -10.95
C SER A 44 19.91 0.80 -12.05
N ASP A 45 20.73 1.80 -11.73
CA ASP A 45 21.61 2.45 -12.71
C ASP A 45 22.74 1.50 -13.17
N ASN A 46 23.33 0.74 -12.25
CA ASN A 46 24.34 -0.28 -12.59
C ASN A 46 23.73 -1.42 -13.43
N ALA A 47 22.57 -1.95 -13.04
CA ALA A 47 21.90 -3.00 -13.80
C ALA A 47 21.53 -2.54 -15.22
N LYS A 48 21.11 -1.29 -15.41
CA LYS A 48 20.91 -0.71 -16.74
C LYS A 48 22.20 -0.69 -17.56
N GLN A 49 23.32 -0.34 -16.93
CA GLN A 49 24.62 -0.30 -17.59
C GLN A 49 25.08 -1.70 -18.01
N ASP A 50 24.94 -2.69 -17.14
CA ASP A 50 25.32 -4.08 -17.39
C ASP A 50 24.49 -4.67 -18.55
N ILE A 51 23.15 -4.51 -18.50
CA ILE A 51 22.22 -4.92 -19.57
C ILE A 51 22.58 -4.26 -20.91
N ARG A 52 22.90 -2.96 -20.91
CA ARG A 52 23.30 -2.22 -22.12
C ARG A 52 24.64 -2.71 -22.67
N SER A 53 25.58 -3.09 -21.81
CA SER A 53 26.90 -3.56 -22.23
C SER A 53 26.89 -4.99 -22.78
N GLU A 54 26.02 -5.87 -22.26
CA GLU A 54 26.01 -7.29 -22.64
C GLU A 54 25.01 -7.61 -23.77
N LEU A 55 23.89 -6.89 -23.88
CA LEU A 55 22.82 -7.21 -24.84
C LEU A 55 22.76 -6.26 -26.04
N GLY A 56 23.64 -5.26 -26.11
CA GLY A 56 23.74 -4.35 -27.25
C GLY A 56 22.66 -3.25 -27.31
N PRO A 57 22.71 -2.39 -28.33
CA PRO A 57 21.87 -1.20 -28.43
C PRO A 57 20.36 -1.46 -28.55
N GLU A 58 19.93 -2.71 -28.76
CA GLU A 58 18.53 -3.14 -28.83
C GLU A 58 17.78 -2.99 -27.49
N PHE A 59 18.49 -2.88 -26.36
CA PHE A 59 17.90 -2.63 -25.02
C PHE A 59 18.08 -1.18 -24.54
N LYS A 60 18.50 -0.26 -25.41
CA LYS A 60 18.62 1.17 -25.07
C LYS A 60 17.30 1.78 -24.60
N ASP A 61 16.17 1.25 -25.08
CA ASP A 61 14.83 1.78 -24.84
C ASP A 61 14.14 1.20 -23.59
N PHE A 62 14.79 0.28 -22.85
CA PHE A 62 14.32 -0.13 -21.52
C PHE A 62 14.68 0.94 -20.48
N GLU A 63 13.99 2.08 -20.56
CA GLU A 63 14.06 3.15 -19.57
C GLU A 63 13.25 2.76 -18.33
N PHE A 64 13.86 2.03 -17.39
CA PHE A 64 13.33 1.89 -16.02
C PHE A 64 13.28 3.23 -15.25
N GLU A 65 13.61 4.36 -15.89
CA GLU A 65 13.43 5.69 -15.34
C GLU A 65 11.96 6.09 -15.15
N ASP A 66 11.03 5.32 -15.72
CA ASP A 66 9.60 5.55 -15.56
C ASP A 66 8.90 4.65 -14.55
N LEU A 67 9.61 4.06 -13.59
CA LEU A 67 9.05 3.24 -12.50
C LEU A 67 8.16 4.03 -11.49
N ASN A 68 7.74 5.25 -11.83
CA ASN A 68 6.51 5.78 -11.26
C ASN A 68 5.35 5.02 -11.91
N PRO A 69 4.53 4.24 -11.16
CA PRO A 69 3.51 3.39 -11.77
C PRO A 69 2.55 4.21 -12.63
N LYS A 70 2.34 5.49 -12.31
CA LYS A 70 1.49 6.40 -13.09
C LYS A 70 2.07 6.79 -14.45
N THR A 71 3.39 6.89 -14.57
CA THR A 71 4.04 7.33 -15.81
C THR A 71 4.39 6.12 -16.68
N PHE A 72 4.82 4.99 -16.09
CA PHE A 72 4.90 3.71 -16.80
C PHE A 72 3.54 3.29 -17.37
N LEU A 73 2.46 3.38 -16.58
CA LEU A 73 1.11 3.13 -17.12
C LEU A 73 0.75 4.16 -18.19
N ARG A 74 1.09 5.45 -18.04
CA ARG A 74 0.82 6.43 -19.10
C ARG A 74 1.57 6.14 -20.38
N LYS A 75 2.85 5.75 -20.32
CA LYS A 75 3.63 5.37 -21.50
C LYS A 75 3.09 4.07 -22.10
N GLN A 76 2.85 3.03 -21.30
CA GLN A 76 2.27 1.78 -21.80
C GLN A 76 0.83 1.93 -22.31
N LEU A 77 -0.01 2.77 -21.72
CA LEU A 77 -1.35 3.10 -22.22
C LEU A 77 -1.28 3.99 -23.48
N ALA A 78 -0.26 4.83 -23.62
CA ALA A 78 -0.06 5.67 -24.80
C ALA A 78 0.55 4.91 -25.99
N GLU A 79 1.34 3.87 -25.71
CA GLU A 79 2.02 3.04 -26.71
C GLU A 79 1.17 1.85 -27.18
N ASN A 80 0.30 1.30 -26.32
CA ASN A 80 -0.59 0.19 -26.70
C ASN A 80 -1.95 0.71 -27.17
N PRO A 81 -2.33 0.51 -28.45
CA PRO A 81 -3.61 1.00 -28.99
C PRO A 81 -4.83 0.38 -28.30
N ASP A 82 -4.74 -0.88 -27.87
CA ASP A 82 -5.83 -1.61 -27.20
C ASP A 82 -6.17 -1.01 -25.81
N LEU A 83 -5.19 -0.44 -25.13
CA LEU A 83 -5.39 0.18 -23.82
C LEU A 83 -5.94 1.61 -23.91
N LYS A 84 -5.72 2.30 -25.03
CA LYS A 84 -6.36 3.61 -25.30
C LYS A 84 -7.86 3.47 -25.46
N GLU A 85 -8.31 2.41 -26.12
CA GLU A 85 -9.73 2.11 -26.27
C GLU A 85 -10.37 1.90 -24.89
N ILE A 86 -9.72 1.14 -24.00
CA ILE A 86 -10.19 0.97 -22.60
C ILE A 86 -10.22 2.31 -21.85
N GLN A 87 -9.26 3.21 -22.08
CA GLN A 87 -9.28 4.54 -21.47
C GLN A 87 -10.43 5.41 -22.01
N GLU A 88 -10.66 5.39 -23.31
CA GLU A 88 -11.78 6.09 -23.95
C GLU A 88 -13.13 5.54 -23.47
N LEU A 89 -13.28 4.22 -23.34
CA LEU A 89 -14.45 3.57 -22.75
C LEU A 89 -14.64 3.95 -21.26
N ARG A 90 -13.55 4.00 -20.49
CA ARG A 90 -13.58 4.41 -19.07
C ARG A 90 -13.91 5.90 -18.90
N SER A 91 -13.59 6.73 -19.89
CA SER A 91 -13.94 8.16 -19.90
C SER A 91 -15.32 8.44 -20.51
N SER A 92 -15.80 7.60 -21.43
CA SER A 92 -17.13 7.75 -22.04
C SER A 92 -18.24 7.17 -21.17
N PHE A 93 -17.92 6.22 -20.28
CA PHE A 93 -18.80 5.85 -19.17
C PHE A 93 -18.51 6.73 -17.94
N ASP A 94 -19.47 7.57 -17.56
CA ASP A 94 -19.50 8.53 -16.42
C ASP A 94 -19.29 7.93 -15.01
N LEU A 95 -18.75 6.70 -14.91
CA LEU A 95 -18.45 5.96 -13.69
C LEU A 95 -17.67 6.78 -12.67
N ARG A 96 -16.78 7.68 -13.12
CA ARG A 96 -15.95 8.47 -12.20
C ARG A 96 -16.77 9.53 -11.45
N LYS A 97 -17.79 10.12 -12.09
CA LYS A 97 -18.73 11.03 -11.43
C LYS A 97 -19.68 10.29 -10.50
N GLU A 98 -20.19 9.14 -10.93
CA GLU A 98 -21.07 8.32 -10.07
C GLU A 98 -20.33 7.78 -8.83
N ILE A 99 -19.05 7.40 -8.97
CA ILE A 99 -18.22 6.99 -7.83
C ILE A 99 -17.98 8.16 -6.86
N ASP A 100 -17.74 9.37 -7.38
CA ASP A 100 -17.54 10.55 -6.54
C ASP A 100 -18.85 10.95 -5.82
N GLU A 101 -20.01 10.84 -6.48
CA GLU A 101 -21.34 11.09 -5.89
C GLU A 101 -21.70 10.07 -4.79
N VAL A 102 -21.47 8.77 -5.04
CA VAL A 102 -21.68 7.71 -4.05
C VAL A 102 -20.71 7.85 -2.87
N ALA A 103 -19.46 8.26 -3.13
CA ALA A 103 -18.48 8.52 -2.08
C ALA A 103 -18.87 9.74 -1.22
N ASP A 104 -19.46 10.76 -1.82
CA ASP A 104 -19.94 11.96 -1.13
C ASP A 104 -21.20 11.65 -0.29
N ALA A 105 -22.12 10.84 -0.82
CA ALA A 105 -23.30 10.37 -0.09
C ALA A 105 -22.94 9.54 1.16
N VAL A 106 -21.84 8.77 1.12
CA VAL A 106 -21.29 8.04 2.28
C VAL A 106 -20.64 8.99 3.28
N LYS A 107 -19.93 10.02 2.81
CA LYS A 107 -19.31 11.04 3.68
C LYS A 107 -20.31 11.96 4.36
N GLY A 108 -21.41 12.27 3.70
CA GLY A 108 -22.48 13.11 4.24
C GLY A 108 -23.34 12.44 5.32
N LYS A 109 -23.14 11.15 5.62
CA LYS A 109 -23.97 10.39 6.59
C LYS A 109 -23.57 10.55 8.05
N THR A 110 -22.51 11.31 8.35
CA THR A 110 -22.08 11.57 9.74
C THR A 110 -22.31 13.02 10.10
N LEU A 111 -23.55 13.36 10.51
CA LEU A 111 -23.94 14.43 11.45
C LEU A 111 -25.49 14.36 11.61
N GLY A 112 -25.94 13.89 12.77
CA GLY A 112 -27.32 13.44 13.04
C GLY A 112 -28.35 14.55 13.31
N PRO A 113 -29.57 14.16 13.74
CA PRO A 113 -29.87 14.28 15.16
C PRO A 113 -30.51 13.02 15.78
N ALA A 114 -30.33 12.89 17.09
CA ALA A 114 -30.90 11.85 17.94
C ALA A 114 -32.44 11.87 17.93
N ALA A 115 -33.06 10.70 17.73
CA ALA A 115 -34.30 10.26 18.36
C ALA A 115 -34.66 8.85 17.85
N GLY A 116 -34.88 7.91 18.77
CA GLY A 116 -35.52 6.63 18.45
C GLY A 116 -34.99 5.45 19.24
N SER A 117 -35.41 5.31 20.49
CA SER A 117 -35.42 4.02 21.18
C SER A 117 -36.12 2.98 20.32
N VAL A 118 -35.44 1.87 20.01
CA VAL A 118 -36.11 0.60 19.76
C VAL A 118 -35.43 -0.48 20.59
N ALA A 119 -36.26 -1.18 21.35
CA ALA A 119 -35.94 -2.31 22.19
C ALA A 119 -35.25 -3.44 21.40
N GLY A 120 -34.48 -4.27 22.11
CA GLY A 120 -33.82 -5.43 21.54
C GLY A 120 -34.78 -6.50 20.98
N PRO A 121 -34.19 -7.51 20.33
CA PRO A 121 -34.42 -8.85 20.84
C PRO A 121 -33.10 -9.60 21.09
N ALA A 122 -33.19 -10.50 22.06
CA ALA A 122 -32.17 -11.46 22.40
C ALA A 122 -32.03 -12.57 21.35
N ALA A 123 -30.81 -13.08 21.26
CA ALA A 123 -30.40 -14.46 20.95
C ALA A 123 -30.79 -15.09 19.60
N ALA A 124 -29.78 -15.30 18.75
CA ALA A 124 -29.58 -16.55 18.03
C ALA A 124 -28.07 -16.74 17.76
N GLY A 125 -27.52 -17.84 18.26
CA GLY A 125 -26.09 -18.12 18.25
C GLY A 125 -25.52 -18.35 16.85
N ALA A 126 -24.31 -17.83 16.65
CA ALA A 126 -23.34 -18.39 15.71
C ALA A 126 -21.95 -18.11 16.30
N ALA A 127 -21.23 -19.18 16.59
CA ALA A 127 -19.91 -19.16 17.20
C ALA A 127 -18.93 -18.32 16.35
N THR A 128 -18.58 -17.14 16.85
CA THR A 128 -17.40 -16.41 16.40
C THR A 128 -16.23 -16.90 17.25
N PRO A 129 -15.15 -17.46 16.66
CA PRO A 129 -14.01 -17.88 17.44
C PRO A 129 -13.34 -16.65 18.06
N ASP A 130 -13.34 -16.61 19.40
CA ASP A 130 -12.73 -15.57 20.20
C ASP A 130 -11.20 -15.64 20.11
N LEU A 131 -10.60 -14.65 19.44
CA LEU A 131 -9.16 -14.54 19.20
C LEU A 131 -8.41 -13.90 20.39
N LEU A 132 -9.08 -13.61 21.51
CA LEU A 132 -8.46 -13.02 22.70
C LEU A 132 -7.90 -14.04 23.69
N LYS A 133 -7.93 -15.35 23.36
CA LYS A 133 -7.21 -16.37 24.13
C LYS A 133 -5.74 -16.42 23.71
N LYS A 134 -4.88 -15.79 24.51
CA LYS A 134 -3.42 -15.98 24.47
C LYS A 134 -3.11 -17.49 24.49
N ARG A 135 -2.58 -18.00 23.38
CA ARG A 135 -2.13 -19.40 23.25
C ARG A 135 -0.97 -19.61 24.23
N ASP A 136 -1.11 -20.54 25.17
CA ASP A 136 -0.01 -21.00 26.02
C ASP A 136 1.14 -21.56 25.16
N PRO A 137 2.41 -21.18 25.40
CA PRO A 137 3.55 -21.77 24.73
C PRO A 137 4.00 -23.02 25.52
N SER A 138 3.18 -24.07 25.52
CA SER A 138 3.57 -25.38 26.06
C SER A 138 3.22 -26.46 25.05
N GLY A 139 4.21 -26.77 24.20
CA GLY A 139 4.13 -27.76 23.14
C GLY A 139 5.27 -27.55 22.17
N GLY A 140 6.48 -27.88 22.62
CA GLY A 140 7.69 -27.79 21.80
C GLY A 140 7.53 -28.61 20.54
N TYR A 141 7.44 -27.93 19.40
CA TYR A 141 7.68 -28.55 18.10
C TYR A 141 9.18 -28.74 17.95
N GLU A 142 9.67 -29.89 18.40
CA GLU A 142 11.01 -30.36 18.09
C GLU A 142 11.06 -30.61 16.57
N ARG A 143 11.81 -29.77 15.84
CA ARG A 143 12.05 -30.00 14.42
C ARG A 143 12.82 -31.33 14.31
N PRO A 144 12.36 -32.30 13.49
CA PRO A 144 13.15 -33.49 13.25
C PRO A 144 14.51 -33.09 12.65
N PRO A 145 15.60 -33.80 13.01
CA PRO A 145 16.93 -33.50 12.51
C PRO A 145 16.97 -33.61 10.99
N PHE A 146 17.80 -32.77 10.38
CA PHE A 146 17.95 -32.68 8.92
C PHE A 146 18.49 -34.01 8.38
N ASP A 147 17.74 -34.64 7.47
CA ASP A 147 18.13 -35.87 6.78
C ASP A 147 18.92 -35.51 5.50
N ALA A 148 20.20 -35.85 5.48
CA ALA A 148 21.11 -35.50 4.39
C ALA A 148 21.07 -36.51 3.22
N ASP A 149 20.33 -37.62 3.34
CA ASP A 149 20.25 -38.67 2.31
C ASP A 149 19.03 -38.54 1.36
N ALA A 150 18.24 -37.47 1.48
CA ALA A 150 17.15 -37.19 0.55
C ALA A 150 17.67 -36.47 -0.73
N THR A 151 18.19 -37.23 -1.69
CA THR A 151 18.46 -36.78 -3.08
C THR A 151 17.87 -37.75 -4.10
#